data_AF-A0A932ZJN2-F1
#
_entry.id   AF-A0A932ZJN2-F1
#
_cell.length_a   1.000
_cell.length_b   1.000
_cell.length_c   1.000
_cell.angle_alpha   90.00
_cell.angle_beta   90.00
_cell.angle_gamma   90.00
#
_symmetry.space_group_name_H-M   'P 1'
#
loop_
_entity.id
_entity.type
_entity.pdbx_description
1 polymer ?
#
loop_
_entity_poly.entity_id
_entity_poly.type
_entity_poly.pdbx_seq_one_letter_code
_entity_poly.pdbx_strand_id
1 'polypeptide(L)'
;MLTLFFSRKSIIPKMVEAVGLGLWFISLQRAHSGFAILLLIAMFLAYGFIRTCTLHRWYKAETRRVGIEVHFANVTIGTAYALTIFLGAFVITAQPIFIFLGMLPLGLFVYVSATLIHYHRTDNDPTPINFYSSGQFLHPDRSEAYPVPTKQLQPA
;
A
#
# COMPACT_ATOMS: atom_id res chain seq x y z
N MET A 1 -9.52 -16.73 11.40
CA MET A 1 -8.81 -17.36 10.26
C MET A 1 -8.45 -16.38 9.14
N LEU A 2 -9.34 -15.47 8.72
CA LEU A 2 -9.04 -14.44 7.70
C LEU A 2 -7.84 -13.53 8.04
N THR A 3 -7.60 -13.27 9.33
CA THR A 3 -6.48 -12.46 9.81
C THR A 3 -5.10 -13.02 9.40
N LEU A 4 -4.96 -14.33 9.18
CA LEU A 4 -3.69 -14.90 8.72
C LEU A 4 -3.38 -14.54 7.26
N PHE A 5 -4.40 -14.44 6.41
CA PHE A 5 -4.24 -14.13 4.99
C PHE A 5 -4.08 -12.63 4.74
N PHE A 6 -4.73 -11.79 5.56
CA PHE A 6 -4.79 -10.34 5.32
C PHE A 6 -4.01 -9.51 6.35
N SER A 7 -3.36 -10.12 7.34
CA SER A 7 -2.53 -9.38 8.29
C SER A 7 -1.17 -9.03 7.69
N ARG A 8 -0.84 -7.74 7.76
CA ARG A 8 0.49 -7.18 7.46
C ARG A 8 1.64 -7.84 8.22
N LYS A 9 1.37 -8.44 9.38
CA LYS A 9 2.36 -9.14 10.20
C LYS A 9 2.52 -10.62 9.84
N SER A 10 1.64 -11.15 8.98
CA SER A 10 1.70 -12.53 8.53
C SER A 10 2.82 -12.76 7.51
N ILE A 11 3.35 -13.97 7.48
CA ILE A 11 4.31 -14.42 6.46
C ILE A 11 3.63 -14.63 5.10
N ILE A 12 2.32 -14.92 5.08
CA ILE A 12 1.59 -15.29 3.86
C ILE A 12 1.66 -14.20 2.77
N PRO A 13 1.34 -12.91 3.04
CA PRO A 13 1.43 -11.88 2.00
C PRO A 13 2.84 -11.73 1.41
N LYS A 14 3.89 -11.95 2.21
CA LYS A 14 5.28 -11.89 1.74
C LYS A 14 5.61 -13.06 0.82
N MET A 15 5.12 -14.26 1.14
CA MET A 15 5.28 -15.41 0.24
C MET A 15 4.52 -15.20 -1.07
N VAL A 16 3.29 -14.67 -1.00
CA VAL A 16 2.50 -14.33 -2.19
C VAL A 16 3.22 -13.28 -3.03
N GLU A 17 3.79 -12.24 -2.41
CA GLU A 17 4.60 -11.23 -3.10
C GLU A 17 5.80 -11.86 -3.83
N ALA A 18 6.55 -12.76 -3.17
CA ALA A 18 7.67 -13.46 -3.78
C ALA A 18 7.25 -14.34 -4.96
N VAL A 19 6.13 -15.06 -4.84
CA VAL A 19 5.55 -15.86 -5.93
C VAL A 19 5.12 -14.96 -7.09
N GLY A 20 4.45 -13.84 -6.81
CA GLY A 20 4.04 -12.86 -7.82
C GLY A 20 5.22 -12.29 -8.60
N LEU A 21 6.33 -11.95 -7.92
CA LEU A 21 7.56 -11.50 -8.57
C LEU A 21 8.20 -12.61 -9.41
N GLY A 22 8.23 -13.86 -8.92
CA GLY A 22 8.68 -15.01 -9.70
C GLY A 22 7.85 -15.22 -10.97
N LEU A 23 6.53 -15.13 -10.86
CA LEU A 23 5.61 -15.21 -12.00
C LEU A 23 5.83 -14.07 -12.99
N TRP A 24 6.25 -12.88 -12.54
CA TRP A 24 6.56 -11.77 -13.43
C TRP A 24 7.75 -12.09 -14.34
N PHE A 25 8.82 -12.66 -13.79
CA PHE A 25 9.97 -13.10 -14.59
C PHE A 25 9.58 -14.17 -15.62
N ILE A 26 8.78 -15.15 -15.21
CA ILE A 26 8.28 -16.19 -16.13
C ILE A 26 7.40 -15.57 -17.22
N SER A 27 6.55 -14.61 -16.86
CA SER A 27 5.66 -13.91 -17.79
C SER A 27 6.44 -13.11 -18.82
N LEU A 28 7.57 -12.50 -18.44
CA LEU A 28 8.44 -11.78 -19.38
C LEU A 28 9.01 -12.70 -20.46
N GLN A 29 9.39 -13.93 -20.08
CA GLN A 29 9.88 -14.94 -21.04
C GLN A 29 8.78 -15.46 -21.97
N ARG A 30 7.53 -15.47 -21.50
CA ARG A 30 6.36 -15.97 -22.25
C ARG A 30 5.69 -14.88 -23.10
N ALA A 31 6.03 -13.61 -22.89
CA ALA A 31 5.45 -12.50 -23.62
C ALA A 31 6.04 -12.41 -25.03
N HIS A 32 5.26 -12.81 -26.03
CA HIS A 32 5.67 -12.76 -27.44
C HIS A 32 5.24 -11.47 -28.16
N SER A 33 4.28 -10.72 -27.60
CA SER A 33 3.81 -9.47 -28.19
C SER A 33 4.42 -8.25 -27.49
N GLY A 34 4.81 -7.24 -28.27
CA GLY A 34 5.33 -5.98 -27.74
C GLY A 34 4.33 -5.28 -26.79
N PHE A 35 3.03 -5.43 -27.05
CA PHE A 35 1.98 -4.91 -26.17
C PHE A 35 1.98 -5.60 -24.80
N ALA A 36 2.12 -6.93 -24.73
CA ALA A 36 2.20 -7.66 -23.46
C ALA A 36 3.44 -7.26 -22.66
N ILE A 37 4.58 -7.08 -23.33
CA ILE A 37 5.83 -6.61 -22.71
C ILE A 37 5.63 -5.21 -22.11
N LEU A 38 5.03 -4.30 -22.87
CA LEU A 38 4.73 -2.94 -22.39
C LEU A 38 3.82 -2.98 -21.16
N LEU A 39 2.78 -3.82 -21.14
CA LEU A 39 1.92 -3.99 -19.98
C LEU A 39 2.68 -4.57 -18.78
N LEU A 40 3.55 -5.56 -18.96
CA LEU A 40 4.36 -6.14 -17.89
C LEU A 40 5.32 -5.11 -17.28
N ILE A 41 5.96 -4.28 -18.11
CA ILE A 41 6.83 -3.19 -17.65
C ILE A 41 6.02 -2.15 -16.88
N ALA A 42 4.88 -1.71 -17.42
CA ALA A 42 4.00 -0.76 -16.75
C ALA A 42 3.52 -1.29 -15.39
N MET A 43 3.20 -2.58 -15.32
CA MET A 43 2.79 -3.25 -14.08
C MET A 43 3.92 -3.30 -13.06
N PHE A 44 5.15 -3.58 -13.51
CA PHE A 44 6.33 -3.56 -12.66
C PHE A 44 6.62 -2.16 -12.10
N LEU A 45 6.50 -1.13 -12.94
CA LEU A 45 6.67 0.27 -12.52
C LEU A 45 5.60 0.69 -11.50
N ALA A 46 4.33 0.33 -11.74
CA ALA A 46 3.23 0.60 -10.81
C ALA A 46 3.47 -0.11 -9.46
N TYR A 47 3.88 -1.37 -9.49
CA TYR A 47 4.27 -2.10 -8.28
C TYR A 47 5.44 -1.44 -7.56
N GLY A 48 6.49 -1.06 -8.29
CA GLY A 48 7.67 -0.37 -7.75
C GLY A 48 7.32 0.96 -7.08
N PHE A 49 6.41 1.74 -7.66
CA PHE A 49 5.88 2.96 -7.05
C PHE A 49 5.21 2.67 -5.71
N ILE A 50 4.27 1.70 -5.67
CA ILE A 50 3.55 1.33 -4.45
C ILE A 50 4.52 0.82 -3.37
N ARG A 51 5.51 0.03 -3.77
CA ARG A 51 6.54 -0.47 -2.85
C ARG A 51 7.38 0.66 -2.28
N THR A 52 7.79 1.61 -3.12
CA THR A 52 8.52 2.81 -2.69
C THR A 52 7.71 3.62 -1.68
N CYS A 53 6.41 3.82 -1.92
CA CYS A 53 5.52 4.51 -0.97
C CYS A 53 5.44 3.80 0.38
N THR A 54 5.50 2.47 0.38
CA THR A 54 5.43 1.64 1.60
C THR A 54 6.75 1.55 2.37
N LEU A 55 7.88 1.70 1.67
CA LEU A 55 9.22 1.72 2.27
C LEU A 55 9.61 3.10 2.79
N HIS A 56 9.06 4.17 2.18
CA HIS A 56 9.28 5.52 2.65
C HIS A 56 8.63 5.74 4.02
N ARG A 57 9.38 6.35 4.95
CA ARG A 57 8.87 6.71 6.28
C ARG A 57 8.38 8.15 6.24
N TRP A 58 7.08 8.30 6.11
CA TRP A 58 6.36 9.55 5.99
C TRP A 58 6.29 10.28 7.34
N TYR A 59 6.18 9.53 8.44
CA TYR A 59 6.16 10.08 9.80
C TYR A 59 7.40 9.65 10.59
N LYS A 60 8.45 10.47 10.56
CA LYS A 60 9.74 10.17 11.21
C LYS A 60 9.68 10.14 12.74
N ALA A 61 8.80 10.95 13.34
CA ALA A 61 8.65 11.06 14.79
C ALA A 61 7.95 9.84 15.42
N GLU A 62 7.17 9.10 14.63
CA GLU A 62 6.37 7.99 15.13
C GLU A 62 7.12 6.66 15.02
N THR A 63 7.08 5.84 16.07
CA THR A 63 7.73 4.53 16.10
C THR A 63 6.95 3.45 15.32
N ARG A 64 5.65 3.67 15.13
CA ARG A 64 4.72 2.77 14.44
C ARG A 64 4.18 3.42 13.17
N ARG A 65 3.72 2.58 12.22
CA ARG A 65 3.04 3.07 11.01
C ARG A 65 1.70 3.70 11.37
N VAL A 66 1.50 4.96 10.99
CA VAL A 66 0.28 5.74 11.24
C VAL A 66 -0.17 6.47 9.96
N GLY A 67 -1.40 7.02 9.97
CA GLY A 67 -1.94 7.79 8.85
C GLY A 67 -1.86 7.06 7.49
N ILE A 68 -1.32 7.74 6.48
CA ILE A 68 -1.18 7.21 5.12
C ILE A 68 -0.27 5.96 5.02
N GLU A 69 0.66 5.77 5.96
CA GLU A 69 1.54 4.57 5.96
C GLU A 69 0.77 3.28 6.18
N VAL A 70 -0.33 3.35 6.94
CA VAL A 70 -1.25 2.23 7.17
C VAL A 70 -1.92 1.83 5.86
N HIS A 71 -2.32 2.82 5.06
CA HIS A 71 -2.89 2.62 3.73
C HIS A 71 -1.88 1.94 2.79
N PHE A 72 -0.68 2.50 2.63
CA PHE A 72 0.36 1.93 1.76
C PHE A 72 0.71 0.47 2.14
N ALA A 73 0.77 0.19 3.45
CA ALA A 73 1.01 -1.15 3.95
C ALA A 73 -0.11 -2.15 3.57
N ASN A 74 -1.38 -1.70 3.57
CA ASN A 74 -2.51 -2.54 3.17
C ASN A 74 -2.58 -2.73 1.66
N VAL A 75 -2.34 -1.66 0.90
CA VAL A 75 -2.32 -1.69 -0.56
C VAL A 75 -1.29 -2.70 -1.07
N THR A 76 -0.11 -2.77 -0.42
CA THR A 76 0.93 -3.75 -0.77
C THR A 76 0.46 -5.21 -0.71
N ILE A 77 -0.44 -5.54 0.23
CA ILE A 77 -1.03 -6.88 0.29
C ILE A 77 -1.94 -7.09 -0.92
N GLY A 78 -2.82 -6.13 -1.20
CA GLY A 78 -3.73 -6.19 -2.34
C GLY A 78 -2.99 -6.32 -3.68
N THR A 79 -1.89 -5.58 -3.85
CA THR A 79 -1.06 -5.68 -5.06
C THR A 79 -0.36 -7.02 -5.18
N ALA A 80 0.15 -7.60 -4.10
CA ALA A 80 0.77 -8.92 -4.12
C ALA A 80 -0.20 -10.01 -4.60
N TYR A 81 -1.44 -9.99 -4.10
CA TYR A 81 -2.49 -10.89 -4.55
C TYR A 81 -2.89 -10.64 -6.01
N ALA A 82 -3.10 -9.39 -6.40
CA ALA A 82 -3.43 -9.04 -7.78
C ALA A 82 -2.34 -9.53 -8.75
N LEU A 83 -1.06 -9.23 -8.46
CA LEU A 83 0.06 -9.69 -9.26
C LEU A 83 0.05 -11.22 -9.42
N THR A 84 -0.08 -11.95 -8.32
CA THR A 84 -0.02 -13.41 -8.35
C THR A 84 -1.16 -14.02 -9.16
N ILE A 85 -2.40 -13.53 -8.97
CA ILE A 85 -3.59 -14.05 -9.65
C ILE A 85 -3.52 -13.77 -11.14
N PHE A 86 -3.27 -12.52 -11.53
CA PHE A 86 -3.33 -12.10 -12.94
C PHE A 86 -2.11 -12.58 -13.74
N LEU A 87 -0.90 -12.58 -13.13
CA LEU A 87 0.27 -13.18 -13.77
C LEU A 87 0.14 -14.70 -13.85
N GLY A 88 -0.40 -15.36 -12.82
CA GLY A 88 -0.66 -16.80 -12.87
C GLY A 88 -1.61 -17.16 -14.01
N ALA A 89 -2.71 -16.41 -14.16
CA ALA A 89 -3.64 -16.57 -15.26
C ALA A 89 -2.97 -16.34 -16.64
N PHE A 90 -2.12 -15.32 -16.77
CA PHE A 90 -1.34 -15.07 -17.98
C PHE A 90 -0.36 -16.21 -18.28
N VAL A 91 0.36 -16.71 -17.28
CA VAL A 91 1.33 -17.81 -17.46
C VAL A 91 0.62 -19.08 -17.95
N ILE A 92 -0.59 -19.36 -17.50
CA ILE A 92 -1.35 -20.54 -17.95
C ILE A 92 -1.89 -20.34 -19.38
N THR A 93 -2.52 -19.19 -19.65
CA THR A 93 -3.32 -18.98 -20.86
C THR A 93 -2.59 -18.26 -22.00
N ALA A 94 -1.47 -17.61 -21.70
CA ALA A 94 -0.74 -16.68 -22.57
C ALA A 94 -1.58 -15.51 -23.12
N GLN A 95 -2.74 -15.19 -22.50
CA GLN A 95 -3.63 -14.15 -22.98
C GLN A 95 -3.32 -12.78 -22.33
N PRO A 96 -2.93 -11.75 -23.10
CA PRO A 96 -2.52 -10.45 -22.55
C PRO A 96 -3.63 -9.71 -21.81
N ILE A 97 -4.90 -10.09 -22.03
CA ILE A 97 -6.05 -9.53 -21.31
C ILE A 97 -5.94 -9.69 -19.80
N PHE A 98 -5.31 -10.77 -19.30
CA PHE A 98 -5.14 -10.96 -17.85
C PHE A 98 -4.15 -9.96 -17.25
N ILE A 99 -3.10 -9.59 -17.98
CA ILE A 99 -2.17 -8.54 -17.55
C ILE A 99 -2.90 -7.19 -17.53
N PHE A 100 -3.71 -6.91 -18.55
CA PHE A 100 -4.52 -5.70 -18.61
C PHE A 100 -5.53 -5.62 -17.45
N LEU A 101 -6.23 -6.72 -17.13
CA LEU A 101 -7.14 -6.78 -15.98
C LEU A 101 -6.40 -6.59 -14.65
N GLY A 102 -5.17 -7.10 -14.53
CA GLY A 102 -4.33 -6.86 -13.36
C GLY A 102 -3.86 -5.41 -13.21
N MET A 103 -3.75 -4.67 -14.32
CA MET A 103 -3.43 -3.25 -14.29
C MET A 103 -4.55 -2.37 -13.72
N LEU A 104 -5.82 -2.79 -13.81
CA LEU A 104 -6.95 -2.01 -13.29
C LEU A 104 -6.87 -1.77 -11.77
N PRO A 105 -6.75 -2.81 -10.91
CA PRO A 105 -6.61 -2.60 -9.47
C PRO A 105 -5.29 -1.90 -9.12
N LEU A 106 -4.19 -2.20 -9.84
CA LEU A 106 -2.92 -1.51 -9.61
C LEU A 106 -3.00 -0.02 -9.94
N GLY A 107 -3.65 0.34 -11.05
CA GLY A 107 -3.87 1.73 -11.45
C GLY A 107 -4.69 2.50 -10.41
N LEU A 108 -5.76 1.88 -9.90
CA LEU A 108 -6.56 2.45 -8.81
C LEU A 108 -5.70 2.69 -7.56
N PHE A 109 -4.88 1.70 -7.17
CA PHE A 109 -4.00 1.82 -6.00
C PHE A 109 -2.91 2.89 -6.19
N VAL A 110 -2.31 2.99 -7.38
CA VAL A 110 -1.35 4.05 -7.72
C VAL A 110 -2.04 5.41 -7.62
N TYR A 111 -3.21 5.57 -8.23
CA TYR A 111 -3.97 6.81 -8.22
C TYR A 111 -4.31 7.27 -6.78
N VAL A 112 -4.92 6.38 -5.97
CA VAL A 112 -5.25 6.70 -4.58
C VAL A 112 -3.99 7.02 -3.79
N SER A 113 -2.90 6.28 -3.98
CA SER A 113 -1.64 6.52 -3.29
C SER A 113 -1.05 7.89 -3.65
N ALA A 114 -1.04 8.26 -4.94
CA ALA A 114 -0.56 9.55 -5.40
C ALA A 114 -1.39 10.71 -4.83
N THR A 115 -2.72 10.56 -4.81
CA THR A 115 -3.64 11.52 -4.22
C THR A 115 -3.40 11.70 -2.73
N LEU A 116 -3.19 10.62 -1.98
CA LEU A 116 -2.85 10.69 -0.55
C LEU A 116 -1.51 11.39 -0.30
N ILE A 117 -0.51 11.15 -1.15
CA ILE A 117 0.78 11.84 -1.07
C ILE A 117 0.61 13.33 -1.35
N HIS A 118 -0.20 13.68 -2.34
CA HIS A 118 -0.49 15.07 -2.66
C HIS A 118 -1.15 15.78 -1.47
N TYR A 119 -2.22 15.19 -0.91
CA TYR A 119 -2.87 15.76 0.27
C TYR A 119 -1.91 15.85 1.45
N HIS A 120 -1.15 14.79 1.75
CA HIS A 120 -0.21 14.80 2.86
C HIS A 120 0.89 15.87 2.74
N ARG A 121 1.26 16.28 1.51
CA ARG A 121 2.25 17.34 1.29
C ARG A 121 1.65 18.74 1.32
N THR A 122 0.38 18.88 0.96
CA THR A 122 -0.31 20.18 0.92
C THR A 122 -0.96 20.53 2.25
N ASP A 123 -1.29 19.51 3.04
CA ASP A 123 -1.89 19.67 4.35
C ASP A 123 -0.88 20.22 5.36
N ASN A 124 -1.14 21.43 5.85
CA ASN A 124 -0.38 22.11 6.89
C ASN A 124 -1.10 22.05 8.24
N ASP A 125 -2.12 21.20 8.38
CA ASP A 125 -2.88 21.09 9.61
C ASP A 125 -1.95 20.66 10.78
N PRO A 126 -1.85 21.47 11.85
CA PRO A 126 -1.07 21.12 13.04
C PRO A 126 -1.72 20.01 13.88
N THR A 127 -2.91 19.52 13.52
CA THR A 127 -3.57 18.46 14.29
C THR A 127 -2.74 17.17 14.34
N PRO A 128 -2.65 16.50 15.50
CA PRO A 128 -1.95 15.23 15.62
C PRO A 128 -2.51 14.16 14.67
N ILE A 129 -1.64 13.30 14.16
CA ILE A 129 -2.04 12.19 13.29
C ILE A 129 -3.04 11.31 14.04
N ASN A 130 -4.18 10.97 13.40
CA ASN A 130 -5.28 10.19 13.99
C ASN A 130 -6.04 10.87 15.14
N PHE A 131 -5.93 12.20 15.31
CA PHE A 131 -6.63 12.94 16.37
C PHE A 131 -8.13 12.63 16.47
N TYR A 132 -8.82 12.54 15.33
CA TYR A 132 -10.26 12.26 15.28
C TYR A 132 -10.65 10.78 15.26
N SER A 133 -9.69 9.87 15.06
CA SER A 133 -9.94 8.43 14.97
C SER A 133 -9.58 7.65 16.24
N SER A 134 -8.79 8.24 17.14
CA SER A 134 -8.75 7.82 18.54
C SER A 134 -10.07 8.21 19.20
N GLY A 135 -10.89 7.23 19.59
CA GLY A 135 -12.21 7.41 20.23
C GLY A 135 -12.23 8.18 21.56
N GLN A 136 -11.21 8.99 21.87
CA GLN A 136 -11.17 9.94 22.99
C GLN A 136 -12.31 10.95 22.94
N PHE A 137 -12.84 11.29 21.76
CA PHE A 137 -13.99 12.21 21.63
C PHE A 137 -15.36 11.57 21.87
N LEU A 138 -15.47 10.23 21.78
CA LEU A 138 -16.74 9.53 21.98
C LEU A 138 -16.97 9.15 23.45
N HIS A 139 -15.93 9.20 24.28
CA HIS A 139 -15.99 8.92 25.72
C HIS A 139 -15.10 9.90 26.51
N PRO A 140 -15.60 11.10 26.86
CA PRO A 140 -14.83 12.10 27.61
C PRO A 140 -14.32 11.61 28.98
N ASP A 141 -14.97 10.58 29.56
CA ASP A 141 -14.61 9.99 30.85
C ASP A 141 -13.34 9.13 30.84
N ARG A 142 -12.68 8.92 29.69
CA ARG A 142 -11.40 8.17 29.59
C ARG A 142 -10.18 9.06 29.30
N SER A 143 -10.29 10.36 29.57
CA SER A 143 -9.25 11.36 29.31
C SER A 143 -8.01 11.24 30.22
N GLU A 144 -8.04 10.42 31.28
CA GLU A 144 -6.91 10.30 32.23
C GLU A 144 -5.75 9.41 31.77
N ALA A 145 -5.86 8.68 30.66
CA ALA A 145 -4.87 7.64 30.31
C ALA A 145 -3.73 8.06 29.37
N TYR A 146 -3.70 9.31 28.87
CA TYR A 146 -2.61 9.79 28.02
C TYR A 146 -2.17 11.19 28.46
N PRO A 147 -0.95 11.36 28.99
CA PRO A 147 -0.45 12.70 29.26
C PRO A 147 -0.32 13.44 27.93
N VAL A 148 -1.10 14.52 27.80
CA VAL A 148 -0.90 15.54 26.77
C VAL A 148 0.55 16.01 26.87
N PRO A 149 1.36 15.97 25.79
CA PRO A 149 2.69 16.55 25.82
C PRO A 149 2.54 18.06 26.08
N THR A 150 2.79 18.50 27.31
CA THR A 150 2.67 19.88 27.79
C THR A 150 3.78 20.80 27.24
N LYS A 151 4.29 20.51 26.04
CA LYS A 151 5.30 21.32 25.38
C LYS A 151 4.74 21.88 24.08
N GLN A 152 3.91 22.91 24.19
CA GLN A 152 3.82 24.05 23.27
C GLN A 152 2.64 24.93 23.68
N LEU A 153 2.83 25.68 24.76
CA LEU A 153 2.11 26.93 25.07
C LEU A 153 2.92 27.63 26.17
N GLN A 154 4.17 27.97 25.85
CA GLN A 154 4.86 29.05 26.55
C GLN A 154 4.73 30.28 25.65
N PRO A 155 4.01 31.33 26.10
CA PRO A 155 4.15 32.64 25.48
C PRO A 155 5.44 33.29 26.01
N ALA A 156 6.31 33.68 25.08
CA ALA A 156 7.24 34.79 25.23
C ALA A 156 7.50 35.36 23.83
#